data_AF-A0A0B7BW94-F1
#
_entry.id   AF-A0A0B7BW94-F1
#
_cell.length_a   1.000
_cell.length_b   1.000
_cell.length_c   1.000
_cell.angle_alpha   90.00
_cell.angle_beta   90.00
_cell.angle_gamma   90.00
#
_symmetry.space_group_name_H-M   'P 1'
#
loop_
_entity.id
_entity.type
_entity.pdbx_description
1 polymer ?
#
loop_
_entity_poly.entity_id
_entity_poly.type
_entity_poly.pdbx_seq_one_letter_code
_entity_poly.pdbx_strand_id
1 'polypeptide(L)' 'LDHSNIVKLLGVCREVEPLFMITEYCDWGDLKQFLLATRSDNGRRTPATRVPTISSVQKLKMCQQVALGMEYLSG' A
#
# COMPACT_ATOMS: atom_id res chain seq x y z
N LEU A 1 11.74 11.25 -9.54
CA LEU A 1 10.69 10.32 -9.06
C LEU A 1 10.90 10.08 -7.58
N ASP A 2 10.63 11.11 -6.77
CA ASP A 2 10.66 11.01 -5.31
C ASP A 2 9.42 11.75 -4.81
N HIS A 3 8.43 11.00 -4.33
CA HIS A 3 7.14 11.52 -3.91
C HIS A 3 6.57 10.63 -2.81
N SER A 4 5.98 11.23 -1.76
CA SER A 4 5.53 10.53 -0.56
C SER A 4 4.39 9.52 -0.80
N ASN A 5 3.72 9.59 -1.95
CA ASN A 5 2.67 8.65 -2.35
C ASN A 5 3.07 7.69 -3.48
N ILE A 6 4.37 7.58 -3.77
CA ILE A 6 4.93 6.62 -4.72
C ILE A 6 5.96 5.77 -3.99
N VAL A 7 5.82 4.44 -4.08
CA VAL A 7 6.78 3.50 -3.49
C VAL A 7 8.17 3.76 -4.06
N LYS A 8 9.13 3.97 -3.17
CA LYS A 8 10.51 4.28 -3.52
C LYS A 8 11.26 3.03 -3.98
N LEU A 9 11.84 3.09 -5.17
CA LEU A 9 12.87 2.16 -5.62
C LEU A 9 14.19 2.53 -4.94
N LEU A 10 14.68 1.66 -4.07
CA LEU A 10 15.94 1.82 -3.34
C LEU A 10 17.14 1.37 -4.17
N GLY A 11 16.95 0.38 -5.04
CA GLY A 11 18.02 -0.12 -5.90
C GLY A 11 17.59 -1.27 -6.81
N VAL A 12 18.50 -1.68 -7.68
CA VAL A 12 18.33 -2.83 -8.58
C VAL A 12 19.54 -3.74 -8.47
N CYS A 13 19.33 -5.05 -8.40
CA CYS A 13 20.39 -6.03 -8.55
C CYS A 13 20.36 -6.57 -9.98
N ARG A 14 21.45 -6.36 -10.73
CA ARG A 14 21.57 -6.71 -12.16
C ARG A 14 22.76 -7.62 -12.47
N GLU A 15 23.49 -8.04 -11.43
CA GLU A 15 24.74 -8.80 -11.58
C GLU A 15 24.48 -10.26 -11.98
N VAL A 16 23.34 -10.82 -11.56
CA VAL A 16 22.95 -12.21 -11.83
C VAL A 16 21.43 -12.25 -12.07
N GLU A 17 20.98 -13.05 -13.03
CA GLU A 17 19.56 -13.30 -13.27
C GLU A 17 18.94 -14.19 -12.17
N PRO A 18 17.67 -13.95 -11.77
CA PRO A 18 16.76 -12.93 -12.28
C PRO A 18 17.12 -11.53 -11.81
N LEU A 19 16.79 -10.50 -12.60
CA LEU A 19 16.91 -9.10 -12.15
C LEU A 19 16.03 -8.84 -10.92
N PHE A 20 16.57 -8.17 -9.90
CA PHE A 20 15.81 -7.80 -8.69
C PHE A 20 15.61 -6.29 -8.58
N MET A 21 14.45 -5.90 -8.04
CA MET A 21 14.15 -4.54 -7.60
C MET A 21 14.01 -4.52 -6.08
N ILE A 22 14.69 -3.59 -5.43
CA ILE A 22 14.62 -3.37 -3.99
C ILE A 22 13.81 -2.11 -3.77
N THR A 23 12.66 -2.22 -3.11
CA THR A 23 11.80 -1.08 -2.76
C THR A 23 11.72 -0.90 -1.26
N GLU A 24 11.19 0.23 -0.81
CA GLU A 24 10.77 0.36 0.58
C GLU A 24 9.77 -0.74 0.96
N TYR A 25 9.75 -1.09 2.26
CA TYR A 25 8.84 -2.08 2.79
C TYR A 25 7.56 -1.41 3.30
N CYS A 26 6.40 -1.90 2.86
CA CYS A 26 5.10 -1.44 3.34
C CYS A 26 4.53 -2.46 4.33
N ASP A 27 4.45 -2.11 5.62
CA ASP A 27 4.06 -3.02 6.71
C ASP A 27 2.73 -3.75 6.50
N TRP A 28 1.80 -3.12 5.78
CA TRP A 28 0.45 -3.64 5.55
C TRP A 28 0.24 -4.28 4.18
N GLY A 29 1.32 -4.42 3.38
CA GLY A 29 1.24 -4.97 2.03
C GLY A 29 0.36 -4.13 1.10
N ASP A 30 -0.35 -4.79 0.19
CA ASP A 30 -1.20 -4.11 -0.78
C ASP A 30 -2.51 -3.58 -0.18
N LEU A 31 -2.98 -2.46 -0.75
CA LEU A 31 -4.18 -1.76 -0.27
C LEU A 31 -5.44 -2.63 -0.35
N LYS A 32 -5.54 -3.56 -1.32
CA LYS A 32 -6.72 -4.42 -1.47
C LYS A 32 -6.82 -5.39 -0.29
N GLN A 33 -5.73 -6.09 0.05
CA GLN A 33 -5.72 -7.01 1.19
C GLN A 33 -5.90 -6.26 2.51
N PHE A 34 -5.27 -5.09 2.67
CA PHE A 34 -5.49 -4.24 3.84
C PHE A 34 -6.96 -3.82 4.01
N LEU A 35 -7.60 -3.38 2.92
CA LEU A 35 -9.03 -3.02 2.93
C LEU A 35 -9.92 -4.21 3.22
N LEU A 36 -9.62 -5.40 2.69
CA LEU A 36 -10.34 -6.63 3.00
C LEU A 36 -10.19 -7.00 4.49
N ALA A 37 -8.99 -6.93 5.05
CA ALA A 37 -8.72 -7.27 6.45
C ALA A 37 -9.41 -6.35 7.46
N THR A 38 -9.71 -5.11 7.06
CA THR A 38 -10.28 -4.06 7.91
C THR A 38 -11.80 -3.90 7.77
N ARG A 39 -12.45 -4.75 6.96
CA ARG A 39 -13.92 -4.71 6.78
C ARG A 39 -14.63 -5.08 8.08
N SER A 40 -15.66 -4.31 8.41
CA SER A 40 -16.53 -4.58 9.56
C SER A 40 -17.37 -5.85 9.37
N ASP A 41 -17.70 -6.23 8.14
CA ASP A 41 -18.63 -7.31 7.77
C ASP A 41 -17.97 -8.67 7.49
N ASN A 42 -16.65 -8.80 7.63
CA ASN A 42 -15.98 -10.05 7.34
C ASN A 42 -16.41 -11.14 8.34
N GLY A 43 -17.33 -12.01 7.93
CA GLY A 43 -17.72 -13.24 8.66
C GLY A 43 -16.58 -14.26 8.84
N ARG A 44 -15.35 -13.90 8.45
CA ARG A 44 -14.09 -14.64 8.62
C ARG A 44 -13.13 -13.92 9.56
N ARG A 45 -13.61 -13.31 10.65
CA ARG A 45 -12.74 -12.83 11.73
C ARG A 45 -12.08 -14.03 12.39
N THR A 46 -10.86 -14.38 11.95
CA THR A 46 -10.00 -15.23 12.77
C THR A 46 -9.58 -14.42 14.00
N PRO A 47 -9.56 -15.00 15.22
CA PRO A 47 -9.28 -14.26 16.45
C PRO A 47 -7.92 -13.54 16.48
N ALA A 48 -7.00 -13.89 15.58
CA ALA A 48 -5.62 -13.45 15.54
C ALA A 48 -5.37 -12.12 14.78
N THR A 49 -6.28 -11.65 13.93
CA THR A 49 -6.12 -10.42 13.14
C THR A 49 -7.13 -9.35 13.56
N ARG A 50 -6.89 -8.73 14.72
CA ARG A 50 -7.64 -7.55 15.18
C ARG A 50 -7.18 -6.29 14.45
N VAL A 51 -7.29 -6.24 13.12
CA VAL A 51 -7.04 -4.98 12.40
C VAL A 51 -8.26 -4.07 12.62
N PRO A 52 -8.10 -2.86 13.18
CA PRO A 52 -9.22 -1.97 13.44
C PRO A 52 -9.96 -1.60 12.15
N THR A 53 -11.27 -1.41 12.25
CA THR A 53 -12.08 -0.94 11.12
C THR A 53 -11.69 0.49 10.74
N ILE A 54 -11.66 0.77 9.44
CA ILE A 54 -11.28 2.09 8.91
C ILE A 54 -12.50 3.01 8.82
N SER A 55 -12.38 4.24 9.34
CA SER A 55 -13.41 5.29 9.24
C SER A 55 -13.54 5.87 7.82
N SER A 56 -14.65 6.54 7.51
CA SER A 56 -14.85 7.19 6.21
C SER A 56 -13.79 8.27 5.92
N VAL A 57 -13.33 9.01 6.94
CA VAL A 57 -12.28 10.02 6.80
C VAL A 57 -10.94 9.38 6.40
N GLN A 58 -10.59 8.25 7.01
CA GLN A 58 -9.37 7.53 6.65
C GLN A 58 -9.44 6.97 5.22
N LYS A 59 -10.60 6.46 4.79
CA LYS A 59 -10.82 6.03 3.40
C LYS A 59 -10.61 7.20 2.42
N LEU A 60 -11.18 8.37 2.72
CA LEU A 60 -11.01 9.57 1.90
C LEU A 60 -9.53 9.99 1.81
N LYS A 61 -8.79 9.93 2.92
CA LYS A 61 -7.34 10.19 2.92
C LYS A 61 -6.56 9.22 2.05
N MET A 62 -6.91 7.93 2.05
CA MET A 62 -6.29 6.94 1.15
C MET A 62 -6.55 7.30 -0.32
N CYS A 63 -7.79 7.67 -0.68
CA CYS A 63 -8.12 8.14 -2.02
C CYS A 63 -7.30 9.38 -2.42
N GLN A 64 -7.17 10.34 -1.49
CA GLN A 64 -6.37 11.55 -1.71
C GLN A 64 -4.89 11.22 -1.95
N GLN A 65 -4.30 10.33 -1.14
CA GLN A 65 -2.91 9.90 -1.32
C GLN A 65 -2.68 9.24 -2.68
N VAL A 66 -3.59 8.36 -3.10
CA VAL A 66 -3.52 7.74 -4.44
C VAL A 66 -3.62 8.83 -5.52
N ALA A 67 -4.57 9.75 -5.41
CA ALA A 67 -4.75 10.83 -6.39
C ALA A 67 -3.51 11.73 -6.51
N LEU A 68 -2.88 12.11 -5.38
CA LEU A 68 -1.65 12.91 -5.38
C LEU A 68 -0.48 12.17 -6.03
N GLY A 69 -0.36 10.85 -5.79
CA GLY A 69 0.61 10.01 -6.48
C GLY A 69 0.38 10.00 -8.00
N MET A 70 -0.88 9.86 -8.43
CA MET A 70 -1.23 9.87 -9.86
C MET A 70 -1.00 11.25 -10.50
N GLU A 71 -1.31 12.34 -9.81
CA GLU A 71 -1.02 13.71 -10.25
C GLU A 71 0.48 13.89 -10.50
N TYR A 72 1.33 13.44 -9.57
CA TYR A 72 2.78 13.48 -9.72
C TYR A 72 3.28 12.68 -10.93
N LEU A 73 2.65 11.54 -11.24
CA LEU A 73 3.02 10.70 -12.40
C LEU A 73 2.48 11.23 -13.74
N SER A 74 1.51 12.15 -13.71
CA SER A 74 0.86 12.67 -14.91
C SER A 74 1.58 13.84 -15.58
N GLY A 75 2.54 14.46 -14.87
CA GLY A 75 3.43 15.51 -15.39
C GLY A 75 4.79 14.96 -15.80
#